data_AF-A0A834Z4S8-F1
#
_entry.id   AF-A0A834Z4S8-F1
#
_cell.length_a   1.000
_cell.length_b   1.000
_cell.length_c   1.000
_cell.angle_alpha   90.00
_cell.angle_beta   90.00
_cell.angle_gamma   90.00
#
_symmetry.space_group_name_H-M   'P 1'
#
loop_
_entity.id
_entity.type
_entity.pdbx_description
1 polymer ?
#
loop_
_entity_poly.entity_id
_entity_poly.type
_entity_poly.pdbx_seq_one_letter_code
_entity_poly.pdbx_strand_id
1 'polypeptide(L)'
;MNENGEEQTGFEIAVVVPKRIMKEGDESCDCIEILVLEFKKVGLIVERVIGLADEFLKLAAPLKTLGKAAAELQIKKPTHIGMDLQFDWDEVEAFVRQPDGSLFSWCERFRCFHHLIYGIVNRTNSVVTLTLDGKELRWELGESLLRKLDSEGIVKLVFPLHDETKRKQLLRNWALNWRDFTWQPIDEIYSYFGTKIATYFAFLGMYTRWMFFPAAFGLTLQLIDFGPWQLLVLPIFFISIIIWAVLFFQFWKRKNAALLSRWQISYSVGADPGYKLLDTDRSSFQSHVELMKKLGTDRPKDKEAFQRDEWFGHLLRFRNDAIIVLSIICLQLPFELAYAHLYEVTGSDTMK
;
A
#
# COMPACT_ATOMS: atom_id res chain seq x y z
N MET A 1 42.08 7.72 -0.90
CA MET A 1 41.92 7.96 0.57
C MET A 1 40.46 7.68 0.88
N ASN A 2 40.21 6.52 1.51
CA ASN A 2 38.93 5.93 1.90
C ASN A 2 37.88 5.65 0.79
N GLU A 3 38.11 4.58 0.04
CA GLU A 3 37.16 3.98 -0.93
C GLU A 3 36.20 2.93 -0.31
N ASN A 4 36.13 2.79 1.01
CA ASN A 4 35.19 1.87 1.68
C ASN A 4 34.21 2.66 2.56
N GLY A 5 33.33 3.41 1.91
CA GLY A 5 32.04 3.77 2.48
C GLY A 5 31.01 2.74 2.06
N GLU A 6 31.13 1.50 2.56
CA GLU A 6 29.99 0.59 2.50
C GLU A 6 28.87 1.27 3.29
N GLU A 7 27.91 1.86 2.57
CA GLU A 7 26.62 2.25 3.15
C GLU A 7 26.17 1.08 4.02
N GLN A 8 26.03 1.31 5.33
CA GLN A 8 25.52 0.29 6.25
C GLN A 8 24.20 -0.22 5.68
N THR A 9 24.22 -1.43 5.10
CA THR A 9 23.04 -2.04 4.52
C THR A 9 22.13 -2.43 5.68
N GLY A 10 21.20 -1.55 6.04
CA GLY A 10 20.16 -1.85 7.01
C GLY A 10 19.31 -3.02 6.52
N PHE A 11 18.78 -3.81 7.46
CA PHE A 11 17.82 -4.85 7.14
C PHE A 11 16.46 -4.21 6.79
N GLU A 12 15.91 -4.58 5.64
CA GLU A 12 14.73 -3.93 5.07
C GLU A 12 13.50 -4.81 5.01
N ILE A 13 13.67 -6.14 4.98
CA ILE A 13 12.57 -7.09 4.90
C ILE A 13 12.75 -8.18 5.94
N ALA A 14 11.65 -8.64 6.52
CA ALA A 14 11.61 -9.82 7.35
C ALA A 14 10.72 -10.88 6.71
N VAL A 15 11.20 -12.13 6.75
CA VAL A 15 10.42 -13.33 6.42
C VAL A 15 10.17 -14.09 7.73
N VAL A 16 8.91 -14.38 8.02
CA VAL A 16 8.49 -15.11 9.23
C VAL A 16 8.35 -16.58 8.91
N VAL A 17 9.05 -17.40 9.69
CA VAL A 17 9.17 -18.85 9.52
C VAL A 17 8.89 -19.51 10.87
N PRO A 18 8.29 -20.72 10.92
CA PRO A 18 8.10 -21.44 12.17
C PRO A 18 9.42 -21.65 12.88
N LYS A 19 9.37 -21.55 14.21
CA LYS A 19 10.53 -21.78 15.06
C LYS A 19 10.99 -23.24 14.96
N ARG A 20 12.28 -23.43 14.70
CA ARG A 20 12.91 -24.75 14.69
C ARG A 20 12.79 -25.44 16.05
N ILE A 21 12.10 -26.58 16.11
CA ILE A 21 12.15 -27.48 17.27
C ILE A 21 13.27 -28.48 16.98
N MET A 22 14.48 -28.19 17.46
CA MET A 22 15.57 -29.17 17.34
C MET A 22 15.21 -30.41 18.17
N LYS A 23 14.89 -31.51 17.49
CA LYS A 23 14.94 -32.86 18.07
C LYS A 23 16.35 -33.39 17.84
N GLU A 24 17.02 -33.86 18.90
CA GLU A 24 18.33 -34.50 18.81
C GLU A 24 18.24 -35.71 17.86
N GLY A 25 18.99 -35.66 16.75
CA GLY A 25 19.17 -36.80 15.84
C GLY A 25 18.65 -36.67 14.40
N ASP A 26 18.08 -35.54 13.99
CA ASP A 26 17.60 -35.36 12.61
C ASP A 26 18.67 -34.68 11.72
N GLU A 27 19.42 -35.48 10.97
CA GLU A 27 20.39 -35.04 9.95
C GLU A 27 19.72 -34.54 8.65
N SER A 28 18.39 -34.39 8.62
CA SER A 28 17.68 -33.95 7.42
C SER A 28 17.91 -32.46 7.12
N CYS A 29 18.12 -32.15 5.84
CA CYS A 29 18.25 -30.78 5.33
C CYS A 29 16.94 -30.02 5.57
N ASP A 30 16.94 -29.18 6.60
CA ASP A 30 15.82 -28.32 6.98
C ASP A 30 15.48 -27.36 5.82
N CYS A 31 14.19 -27.29 5.45
CA CYS A 31 13.65 -26.35 4.46
C CYS A 31 14.17 -24.92 4.65
N ILE A 32 14.33 -24.50 5.92
CA ILE A 32 14.75 -23.15 6.31
C ILE A 32 16.23 -22.93 5.98
N GLU A 33 17.07 -23.95 6.14
CA GLU A 33 18.49 -23.88 5.77
C GLU A 33 18.64 -23.70 4.27
N ILE A 34 17.89 -24.47 3.47
CA ILE A 34 17.87 -24.35 2.01
C ILE A 34 17.41 -22.95 1.60
N LEU A 35 16.34 -22.44 2.21
CA LEU A 35 15.83 -21.09 1.94
C LEU A 35 16.91 -20.02 2.20
N VAL A 36 17.63 -20.11 3.31
CA VAL A 36 18.69 -19.16 3.65
C VAL A 36 19.90 -19.29 2.74
N LEU A 37 20.26 -20.52 2.31
CA LEU A 37 21.29 -20.74 1.32
C LEU A 37 20.92 -20.12 -0.03
N GLU A 38 19.67 -20.29 -0.49
CA GLU A 38 19.20 -19.69 -1.73
C GLU A 38 19.19 -18.15 -1.65
N PHE A 39 18.76 -17.56 -0.54
CA PHE A 39 18.87 -16.11 -0.34
C PHE A 39 20.32 -15.61 -0.45
N LYS A 40 21.27 -16.33 0.17
CA LYS A 40 22.70 -16.00 0.07
C LYS A 40 23.23 -16.16 -1.35
N LYS A 41 22.80 -17.17 -2.11
CA LYS A 41 23.18 -17.37 -3.52
C LYS A 41 22.72 -16.22 -4.41
N VAL A 42 21.54 -15.64 -4.14
CA VAL A 42 21.06 -14.44 -4.85
C VAL A 42 21.85 -13.18 -4.48
N GLY A 43 22.66 -13.22 -3.41
CA GLY A 43 23.46 -12.09 -2.93
C GLY A 43 22.72 -11.24 -1.89
N LEU A 44 21.72 -11.81 -1.21
CA LEU A 44 21.08 -11.20 -0.05
C LEU A 44 21.87 -11.55 1.22
N ILE A 45 21.98 -10.58 2.12
CA ILE A 45 22.52 -10.75 3.47
C ILE A 45 21.37 -11.17 4.37
N VAL A 46 21.52 -12.31 5.04
CA VAL A 46 20.47 -12.88 5.89
C VAL A 46 20.95 -12.95 7.34
N GLU A 47 20.21 -12.31 8.24
CA GLU A 47 20.36 -12.44 9.69
C GLU A 47 19.16 -13.21 10.25
N ARG A 48 19.43 -14.22 11.09
CA ARG A 48 18.39 -14.99 11.78
C ARG A 48 18.16 -14.42 13.16
N VAL A 49 16.90 -14.20 13.51
CA VAL A 49 16.48 -13.73 14.83
C VAL A 49 15.40 -14.64 15.38
N ILE A 50 15.70 -15.29 16.50
CA ILE A 50 14.78 -16.21 17.16
C ILE A 50 13.76 -15.38 17.95
N GLY A 51 12.49 -15.51 17.62
CA GLY A 51 11.38 -14.94 18.37
C GLY A 51 10.80 -15.91 19.40
N LEU A 52 9.73 -15.45 20.08
CA LEU A 52 9.03 -16.24 21.09
C LEU A 52 8.32 -17.44 20.46
N ALA A 53 7.45 -17.18 19.47
CA ALA A 53 6.67 -18.20 18.76
C ALA A 53 7.30 -18.61 17.42
N ASP A 54 7.89 -17.66 16.69
CA ASP A 54 8.39 -17.83 15.32
C ASP A 54 9.84 -17.34 15.19
N GLU A 55 10.51 -17.78 14.13
CA GLU A 55 11.82 -17.31 13.71
C GLU A 55 11.69 -16.25 12.61
N PHE A 56 12.53 -15.21 12.68
CA PHE A 56 12.55 -14.10 11.73
C PHE A 56 13.85 -14.12 10.94
N LEU A 57 13.72 -14.19 9.61
CA LEU A 57 14.84 -14.01 8.69
C LEU A 57 14.84 -12.55 8.23
N LYS A 58 15.78 -11.75 8.72
CA LYS A 58 15.99 -10.38 8.26
C LYS A 58 16.85 -10.38 7.02
N LEU A 59 16.41 -9.66 5.99
CA LEU A 59 17.05 -9.57 4.69
C LEU A 59 17.57 -8.16 4.45
N ALA A 60 18.82 -8.06 4.04
CA ALA A 60 19.44 -6.87 3.50
C ALA A 60 20.04 -7.18 2.12
N ALA A 61 20.21 -6.17 1.28
CA ALA A 61 20.78 -6.32 -0.05
C ALA A 61 21.82 -5.22 -0.30
N PRO A 62 23.01 -5.57 -0.78
CA PRO A 62 23.96 -4.58 -1.28
C PRO A 62 23.36 -3.76 -2.42
N LEU A 63 23.74 -2.48 -2.52
CA LEU A 63 23.27 -1.60 -3.60
C LEU A 63 23.48 -2.19 -4.99
N LYS A 64 24.60 -2.89 -5.22
CA LYS A 64 24.92 -3.54 -6.49
C LYS A 64 23.92 -4.64 -6.86
N THR A 65 23.49 -5.44 -5.89
CA THR A 65 22.49 -6.50 -6.10
C THR A 65 21.13 -5.88 -6.40
N LEU A 66 20.74 -4.82 -5.67
CA LEU A 66 19.52 -4.07 -5.94
C LEU A 66 19.56 -3.40 -7.32
N GLY A 67 20.70 -2.86 -7.71
CA GLY A 67 20.89 -2.24 -9.02
C GLY A 67 20.71 -3.20 -10.18
N LYS A 68 21.27 -4.41 -10.07
CA LYS A 68 21.04 -5.47 -11.06
C LYS A 68 19.56 -5.85 -11.14
N ALA A 69 18.90 -6.02 -9.99
CA ALA A 69 17.47 -6.31 -9.95
C ALA A 69 16.63 -5.18 -10.57
N ALA A 70 17.01 -3.92 -10.34
CA ALA A 70 16.35 -2.76 -10.92
C ALA A 70 16.49 -2.71 -12.44
N ALA A 71 17.66 -3.09 -12.97
CA ALA A 71 17.91 -3.19 -14.41
C ALA A 71 17.09 -4.33 -15.04
N GLU A 72 17.02 -5.50 -14.38
CA GLU A 72 16.18 -6.63 -14.80
C GLU A 72 14.69 -6.27 -14.82
N LEU A 73 14.23 -5.50 -13.82
CA LEU A 73 12.86 -4.97 -13.73
C LEU A 73 12.58 -3.80 -14.67
N GLN A 74 13.58 -3.35 -15.43
CA GLN A 74 13.50 -2.23 -16.36
C GLN A 74 12.95 -0.95 -15.71
N ILE A 75 13.36 -0.67 -14.46
CA ILE A 75 12.90 0.51 -13.74
C ILE A 75 13.39 1.75 -14.49
N LYS A 76 12.48 2.68 -14.79
CA LYS A 76 12.83 3.95 -15.43
C LYS A 76 13.11 5.02 -14.38
N LYS A 77 14.18 5.78 -14.56
CA LYS A 77 14.58 6.85 -13.65
C LYS A 77 15.00 8.11 -14.42
N PRO A 78 14.79 9.30 -13.83
CA PRO A 78 15.22 10.54 -14.44
C PRO A 78 16.76 10.65 -14.40
N THR A 79 17.32 11.03 -15.54
CA THR A 79 18.72 11.42 -15.66
C THR A 79 18.93 12.88 -15.29
N HIS A 80 20.19 13.30 -15.09
CA HIS A 80 20.53 14.72 -14.88
C HIS A 80 20.10 15.64 -16.03
N ILE A 81 19.82 15.06 -17.21
CA ILE A 81 19.34 15.74 -18.42
C ILE A 81 17.80 15.91 -18.40
N GLY A 82 17.10 15.27 -17.45
CA GLY A 82 15.64 15.34 -17.29
C GLY A 82 14.87 14.34 -18.16
N MET A 83 15.55 13.34 -18.75
CA MET A 83 14.91 12.24 -19.46
C MET A 83 14.77 11.01 -18.58
N ASP A 84 13.62 10.35 -18.64
CA ASP A 84 13.38 9.05 -18.01
C ASP A 84 13.96 7.92 -18.87
N LEU A 85 15.08 7.34 -18.43
CA LEU A 85 15.73 6.21 -19.09
C LEU A 85 15.63 4.95 -18.23
N GLN A 86 15.74 3.78 -18.86
CA GLN A 86 15.85 2.52 -18.15
C GLN A 86 17.14 2.52 -17.32
N PHE A 87 17.02 2.15 -16.06
CA PHE A 87 18.13 2.08 -15.15
C PHE A 87 19.10 0.97 -15.55
N ASP A 88 20.38 1.32 -15.64
CA ASP A 88 21.49 0.39 -15.77
C ASP A 88 22.51 0.65 -14.64
N TRP A 89 23.07 -0.42 -14.10
CA TRP A 89 24.05 -0.34 -13.02
C TRP A 89 25.39 0.25 -13.49
N ASP A 90 25.75 0.04 -14.75
CA ASP A 90 27.02 0.56 -15.28
C ASP A 90 26.97 2.08 -15.50
N GLU A 91 25.77 2.65 -15.68
CA GLU A 91 25.53 4.08 -15.90
C GLU A 91 24.90 4.80 -14.69
N VAL A 92 25.14 4.31 -13.46
CA VAL A 92 24.51 4.85 -12.23
C VAL A 92 24.71 6.36 -12.05
N GLU A 93 25.85 6.90 -12.46
CA GLU A 93 26.18 8.33 -12.33
C GLU A 93 25.31 9.23 -13.21
N ALA A 94 24.68 8.69 -14.25
CA ALA A 94 23.79 9.46 -15.12
C ALA A 94 22.43 9.75 -14.45
N PHE A 95 22.05 8.97 -13.43
CA PHE A 95 20.73 9.02 -12.80
C PHE A 95 20.70 9.93 -11.58
N VAL A 96 19.60 10.67 -11.45
CA VAL A 96 19.38 11.57 -10.33
C VAL A 96 19.13 10.78 -9.04
N ARG A 97 19.92 11.10 -8.00
CA ARG A 97 19.69 10.61 -6.64
C ARG A 97 18.57 11.37 -5.95
N GLN A 98 17.97 10.74 -4.96
CA GLN A 98 16.94 11.35 -4.15
C GLN A 98 17.51 12.44 -3.24
N PRO A 99 16.65 13.35 -2.72
CA PRO A 99 17.08 14.39 -1.80
C PRO A 99 17.77 13.88 -0.53
N ASP A 100 17.48 12.63 -0.14
CA ASP A 100 18.12 11.94 0.99
C ASP A 100 19.48 11.30 0.64
N GLY A 101 19.94 11.44 -0.61
CA GLY A 101 21.17 10.86 -1.13
C GLY A 101 21.02 9.41 -1.63
N SER A 102 19.85 8.79 -1.40
CA SER A 102 19.59 7.41 -1.81
C SER A 102 19.42 7.30 -3.33
N LEU A 103 19.87 6.18 -3.90
CA LEU A 103 19.70 5.92 -5.33
C LEU A 103 18.27 5.44 -5.65
N PHE A 104 17.66 4.68 -4.75
CA PHE A 104 16.35 4.06 -4.93
C PHE A 104 15.38 4.46 -3.83
N SER A 105 14.15 4.78 -4.21
CA SER A 105 13.03 4.99 -3.28
C SER A 105 12.74 3.70 -2.56
N TRP A 106 12.12 3.82 -1.39
CA TRP A 106 11.63 2.66 -0.66
C TRP A 106 10.75 1.74 -1.53
N CYS A 107 9.88 2.32 -2.37
CA CYS A 107 9.04 1.53 -3.29
C CYS A 107 9.86 0.78 -4.35
N GLU A 108 10.86 1.42 -4.96
CA GLU A 108 11.75 0.77 -5.93
C GLU A 108 12.56 -0.34 -5.28
N ARG A 109 13.10 -0.10 -4.08
CA ARG A 109 13.82 -1.10 -3.29
C ARG A 109 12.92 -2.29 -2.98
N PHE A 110 11.71 -2.05 -2.48
CA PHE A 110 10.75 -3.10 -2.18
C PHE A 110 10.41 -3.93 -3.43
N ARG A 111 10.23 -3.31 -4.59
CA ARG A 111 10.03 -4.03 -5.87
C ARG A 111 11.23 -4.90 -6.22
N CYS A 112 12.45 -4.37 -6.06
CA CYS A 112 13.67 -5.14 -6.31
C CYS A 112 13.79 -6.33 -5.37
N PHE A 113 13.56 -6.14 -4.06
CA PHE A 113 13.55 -7.23 -3.10
C PHE A 113 12.47 -8.27 -3.43
N HIS A 114 11.26 -7.84 -3.74
CA HIS A 114 10.17 -8.74 -4.11
C HIS A 114 10.56 -9.58 -5.33
N HIS A 115 11.16 -8.97 -6.36
CA HIS A 115 11.69 -9.67 -7.52
C HIS A 115 12.80 -10.66 -7.15
N LEU A 116 13.75 -10.26 -6.31
CA LEU A 116 14.85 -11.13 -5.86
C LEU A 116 14.37 -12.33 -5.03
N ILE A 117 13.44 -12.12 -4.10
CA ILE A 117 12.95 -13.14 -3.18
C ILE A 117 12.02 -14.13 -3.91
N TYR A 118 11.07 -13.63 -4.71
CA TYR A 118 10.13 -14.49 -5.45
C TYR A 118 10.71 -15.02 -6.77
N GLY A 119 11.80 -14.44 -7.27
CA GLY A 119 12.54 -14.91 -8.45
C GLY A 119 13.43 -16.13 -8.18
N ILE A 120 13.51 -16.60 -6.93
CA ILE A 120 14.25 -17.82 -6.56
C ILE A 120 13.48 -19.02 -7.08
N VAL A 121 13.93 -19.56 -8.21
CA VAL A 121 13.33 -20.71 -8.89
C VAL A 121 14.27 -21.91 -8.86
N ASN A 122 13.70 -23.12 -8.88
CA ASN A 122 14.52 -24.32 -8.97
C ASN A 122 15.16 -24.39 -10.37
N ARG A 123 16.49 -24.17 -10.41
CA ARG A 123 17.29 -24.30 -11.63
C ARG A 123 17.95 -25.67 -11.76
N THR A 124 17.84 -26.52 -10.75
CA THR A 124 18.39 -27.88 -10.82
C THR A 124 17.45 -28.77 -11.62
N ASN A 125 18.00 -29.65 -12.47
CA ASN A 125 17.22 -30.60 -13.28
C ASN A 125 16.54 -31.72 -12.45
N SER A 126 16.52 -31.59 -11.12
CA SER A 126 16.03 -32.57 -10.17
C SER A 126 15.03 -31.95 -9.20
N VAL A 127 14.01 -32.71 -8.83
CA VAL A 127 13.09 -32.36 -7.74
C VAL A 127 13.86 -32.39 -6.43
N VAL A 128 13.91 -31.24 -5.74
CA VAL A 128 14.51 -31.17 -4.41
C VAL A 128 13.43 -31.46 -3.38
N THR A 129 13.64 -32.47 -2.55
CA THR A 129 12.78 -32.76 -1.39
C THR A 129 13.23 -31.91 -0.22
N LEU A 130 12.34 -31.03 0.24
CA LEU A 130 12.52 -30.20 1.42
C LEU A 130 11.78 -30.87 2.58
N THR A 131 12.43 -31.06 3.72
CA THR A 131 11.82 -31.68 4.90
C THR A 131 11.66 -30.64 6.01
N LEU A 132 10.42 -30.49 6.52
CA LEU A 132 10.12 -29.69 7.70
C LEU A 132 9.23 -30.51 8.64
N ASP A 133 9.71 -30.76 9.87
CA ASP A 133 8.96 -31.45 10.92
C ASP A 133 8.27 -32.76 10.48
N GLY A 134 8.93 -33.54 9.60
CA GLY A 134 8.41 -34.80 9.07
C GLY A 134 7.46 -34.69 7.87
N LYS A 135 7.16 -33.46 7.39
CA LYS A 135 6.45 -33.24 6.13
C LYS A 135 7.46 -33.09 4.98
N GLU A 136 7.35 -33.95 3.97
CA GLU A 136 8.14 -33.85 2.74
C GLU A 136 7.46 -32.91 1.74
N LEU A 137 8.18 -31.90 1.30
CA LEU A 137 7.75 -30.97 0.26
C LEU A 137 8.60 -31.15 -0.98
N ARG A 138 7.96 -31.34 -2.14
CA ARG A 138 8.66 -31.46 -3.42
C ARG A 138 8.72 -30.09 -4.08
N TRP A 139 9.93 -29.62 -4.36
CA TRP A 139 10.17 -28.38 -5.10
C TRP A 139 10.46 -28.69 -6.57
N GLU A 140 9.50 -28.35 -7.44
CA GLU A 140 9.54 -28.68 -8.86
C GLU A 140 10.37 -27.68 -9.68
N LEU A 141 10.76 -28.10 -10.89
CA LEU A 141 11.60 -27.31 -11.80
C LEU A 141 10.87 -26.04 -12.26
N GLY A 142 11.53 -24.89 -12.12
CA GLY A 142 10.96 -23.59 -12.48
C GLY A 142 9.94 -23.03 -11.48
N GLU A 143 9.59 -23.75 -10.42
CA GLU A 143 8.71 -23.25 -9.37
C GLU A 143 9.49 -22.31 -8.43
N SER A 144 8.87 -21.22 -7.99
CA SER A 144 9.49 -20.31 -7.03
C SER A 144 9.43 -20.85 -5.60
N LEU A 145 10.58 -20.94 -4.93
CA LEU A 145 10.71 -21.52 -3.59
C LEU A 145 9.78 -20.83 -2.58
N LEU A 146 9.79 -19.49 -2.55
CA LEU A 146 9.00 -18.75 -1.56
C LEU A 146 7.50 -18.92 -1.76
N ARG A 147 6.98 -18.90 -3.00
CA ARG A 147 5.53 -19.10 -3.24
C ARG A 147 5.09 -20.50 -2.83
N LYS A 148 5.95 -21.50 -3.04
CA LYS A 148 5.66 -22.87 -2.61
C LYS A 148 5.59 -22.94 -1.09
N LEU A 149 6.55 -22.37 -0.38
CA LEU A 149 6.53 -22.32 1.09
C LEU A 149 5.36 -21.51 1.67
N ASP A 150 4.95 -20.43 1.00
CA ASP A 150 3.78 -19.62 1.36
C ASP A 150 2.48 -20.40 1.15
N SER A 151 2.35 -21.12 0.02
CA SER A 151 1.18 -21.95 -0.29
C SER A 151 0.95 -23.09 0.72
N GLU A 152 2.04 -23.58 1.32
CA GLU A 152 2.03 -24.65 2.32
C GLU A 152 1.90 -24.11 3.76
N GLY A 153 1.88 -22.79 3.93
CA GLY A 153 1.79 -22.12 5.23
C GLY A 153 3.06 -22.21 6.09
N ILE A 154 4.20 -22.55 5.47
CA ILE A 154 5.51 -22.57 6.15
C ILE A 154 6.02 -21.15 6.31
N VAL A 155 6.03 -20.36 5.23
CA VAL A 155 6.27 -18.92 5.35
C VAL A 155 4.95 -18.29 5.73
N LYS A 156 4.88 -17.69 6.92
CA LYS A 156 3.64 -17.08 7.41
C LYS A 156 3.42 -15.70 6.79
N LEU A 157 4.48 -14.89 6.77
CA LEU A 157 4.42 -13.48 6.38
C LEU A 157 5.77 -13.01 5.84
N VAL A 158 5.72 -12.12 4.85
CA VAL A 158 6.87 -11.34 4.38
C VAL A 158 6.49 -9.86 4.48
N PHE A 159 7.23 -9.09 5.26
CA PHE A 159 6.91 -7.68 5.48
C PHE A 159 8.17 -6.81 5.58
N PRO A 160 8.08 -5.54 5.19
CA PRO A 160 9.19 -4.60 5.33
C PRO A 160 9.41 -4.21 6.80
N LEU A 161 10.67 -4.09 7.19
CA LEU A 161 11.08 -3.65 8.52
C LEU A 161 11.04 -2.12 8.63
N HIS A 162 10.66 -1.63 9.80
CA HIS A 162 10.69 -0.21 10.10
C HIS A 162 12.09 0.25 10.51
N ASP A 163 12.52 1.38 9.95
CA ASP A 163 13.67 2.12 10.48
C ASP A 163 13.20 2.97 11.68
N GLU A 164 13.51 2.46 12.87
CA GLU A 164 13.20 3.08 14.16
C GLU A 164 13.73 4.52 14.28
N THR A 165 14.88 4.83 13.65
CA THR A 165 15.50 6.16 13.75
C THR A 165 14.69 7.19 12.96
N LYS A 166 14.42 6.89 11.68
CA LYS A 166 13.58 7.72 10.81
C LYS A 166 12.15 7.84 11.34
N ARG A 167 11.56 6.75 11.84
CA ARG A 167 10.21 6.77 12.42
C ARG A 167 10.11 7.70 13.64
N LYS A 168 11.05 7.60 14.58
CA LYS A 168 11.07 8.45 15.77
C LYS A 168 11.27 9.92 15.42
N GLN A 169 12.14 10.22 14.46
CA GLN A 169 12.34 11.58 13.96
C GLN A 169 11.06 12.13 13.32
N LEU A 170 10.42 11.37 12.43
CA LEU A 170 9.16 11.76 11.80
C LEU A 170 8.07 12.00 12.85
N LEU A 171 7.92 11.09 13.82
CA LEU A 171 6.93 11.22 14.89
C LEU A 171 7.14 12.48 15.73
N ARG A 172 8.39 12.81 16.06
CA ARG A 172 8.75 14.00 16.83
C ARG A 172 8.47 15.29 16.06
N ASN A 173 8.83 15.34 14.77
CA ASN A 173 8.72 16.54 13.96
C ASN A 173 7.29 16.82 13.49
N TRP A 174 6.48 15.77 13.34
CA TRP A 174 5.12 15.86 12.81
C TRP A 174 4.04 15.57 13.86
N ALA A 175 3.86 14.31 14.24
CA ALA A 175 2.68 13.89 15.00
C ALA A 175 2.65 14.43 16.44
N LEU A 176 3.82 14.61 17.05
CA LEU A 176 3.95 15.12 18.42
C LEU A 176 4.12 16.64 18.47
N ASN A 177 4.28 17.29 17.32
CA ASN A 177 4.45 18.73 17.24
C ASN A 177 3.10 19.43 17.16
N TRP A 178 2.51 19.70 18.33
CA TRP A 178 1.18 20.34 18.46
C TRP A 178 1.09 21.74 17.82
N ARG A 179 2.22 22.42 17.61
CA ARG A 179 2.24 23.76 17.01
C ARG A 179 1.82 23.76 15.53
N ASP A 180 2.00 22.64 14.85
CA ASP A 180 1.78 22.50 13.41
C ASP A 180 0.54 21.64 13.11
N PHE A 181 -0.59 21.96 13.75
CA PHE A 181 -1.85 21.18 13.69
C PHE A 181 -2.34 20.84 12.25
N THR A 182 -2.03 21.68 11.26
CA THR A 182 -2.46 21.48 9.86
C THR A 182 -1.30 21.28 8.88
N TRP A 183 -0.07 21.51 9.31
CA TRP A 183 1.09 21.39 8.44
C TRP A 183 1.68 19.99 8.59
N GLN A 184 1.69 19.25 7.50
CA GLN A 184 2.16 17.86 7.48
C GLN A 184 3.37 17.78 6.53
N PRO A 185 4.50 17.17 6.92
CA PRO A 185 5.65 16.98 6.06
C PRO A 185 5.41 15.85 5.07
N ILE A 186 4.64 16.16 4.03
CA ILE A 186 4.12 15.19 3.05
C ILE A 186 5.25 14.44 2.32
N ASP A 187 6.40 15.09 2.08
CA ASP A 187 7.53 14.46 1.40
C ASP A 187 8.30 13.48 2.29
N GLU A 188 8.42 13.77 3.59
CA GLU A 188 9.02 12.84 4.55
C GLU A 188 8.13 11.62 4.73
N ILE A 189 6.82 11.82 4.84
CA ILE A 189 5.83 10.73 4.89
C ILE A 189 5.89 9.89 3.62
N TYR A 190 6.01 10.52 2.45
CA TYR A 190 6.19 9.84 1.17
C TYR A 190 7.48 9.00 1.15
N SER A 191 8.61 9.56 1.59
CA SER A 191 9.89 8.85 1.59
C SER A 191 9.87 7.61 2.49
N TYR A 192 9.11 7.62 3.57
CA TYR A 192 9.08 6.54 4.57
C TYR A 192 7.94 5.52 4.35
N PHE A 193 6.71 5.99 4.08
CA PHE A 193 5.52 5.13 3.95
C PHE A 193 5.07 4.89 2.50
N GLY A 194 5.65 5.62 1.54
CA GLY A 194 5.29 5.55 0.14
C GLY A 194 4.01 6.32 -0.22
N THR A 195 3.63 6.22 -1.50
CA THR A 195 2.60 7.07 -2.11
C THR A 195 1.23 6.94 -1.46
N LYS A 196 0.73 5.71 -1.23
CA LYS A 196 -0.66 5.52 -0.80
C LYS A 196 -0.95 6.25 0.52
N ILE A 197 -0.05 6.08 1.48
CA ILE A 197 -0.14 6.68 2.81
C ILE A 197 0.11 8.19 2.72
N ALA A 198 1.10 8.63 1.94
CA ALA A 198 1.38 10.04 1.76
C ALA A 198 0.23 10.80 1.09
N THR A 199 -0.42 10.24 0.08
CA THR A 199 -1.61 10.81 -0.57
C THR A 199 -2.77 10.92 0.41
N TYR A 200 -2.98 9.89 1.25
CA TYR A 200 -3.99 9.94 2.31
C TYR A 200 -3.75 11.09 3.28
N PHE A 201 -2.54 11.22 3.82
CA PHE A 201 -2.21 12.32 4.74
C PHE A 201 -2.26 13.68 4.03
N ALA A 202 -1.82 13.78 2.78
CA ALA A 202 -1.93 14.99 1.99
C ALA A 202 -3.39 15.44 1.76
N PHE A 203 -4.31 14.48 1.57
CA PHE A 203 -5.75 14.72 1.50
C PHE A 203 -6.27 15.20 2.85
N LEU A 204 -5.97 14.45 3.91
CA LEU A 204 -6.42 14.75 5.27
C LEU A 204 -5.99 16.16 5.69
N GLY A 205 -4.71 16.50 5.55
CA GLY A 205 -4.21 17.83 5.91
C GLY A 205 -4.84 18.97 5.08
N MET A 206 -5.07 18.74 3.79
CA MET A 206 -5.79 19.73 2.96
C MET A 206 -7.24 19.86 3.39
N TYR A 207 -7.94 18.75 3.64
CA TYR A 207 -9.33 18.73 4.05
C TYR A 207 -9.53 19.44 5.39
N THR A 208 -8.71 19.13 6.40
CA THR A 208 -8.74 19.81 7.70
C THR A 208 -8.51 21.31 7.56
N ARG A 209 -7.56 21.74 6.72
CA ARG A 209 -7.32 23.16 6.45
C ARG A 209 -8.51 23.84 5.75
N TRP A 210 -9.15 23.16 4.81
CA TRP A 210 -10.31 23.69 4.09
C TRP A 210 -11.57 23.72 4.95
N MET A 211 -11.71 22.81 5.91
CA MET A 211 -12.81 22.76 6.87
C MET A 211 -12.87 23.98 7.81
N PHE A 212 -11.79 24.74 7.97
CA PHE A 212 -11.84 25.99 8.74
C PHE A 212 -12.81 27.02 8.14
N PHE A 213 -13.00 27.03 6.81
CA PHE A 213 -13.96 27.94 6.18
C PHE A 213 -15.42 27.67 6.60
N PRO A 214 -15.98 26.45 6.39
CA PRO A 214 -17.33 26.14 6.82
C PRO A 214 -17.47 26.17 8.35
N ALA A 215 -16.43 25.77 9.09
CA ALA A 215 -16.45 25.83 10.56
C ALA A 215 -16.54 27.27 11.08
N ALA A 216 -15.75 28.19 10.53
CA ALA A 216 -15.82 29.60 10.90
C ALA A 216 -17.18 30.20 10.55
N PHE A 217 -17.71 29.92 9.35
CA PHE A 217 -19.01 30.43 8.95
C PHE A 217 -20.14 29.86 9.83
N GLY A 218 -20.14 28.55 10.08
CA GLY A 218 -21.09 27.90 10.98
C GLY A 218 -21.03 28.46 12.41
N LEU A 219 -19.82 28.71 12.93
CA LEU A 219 -19.64 29.30 14.26
C LEU A 219 -20.18 30.74 14.31
N THR A 220 -19.97 31.55 13.27
CA THR A 220 -20.55 32.90 13.22
C THR A 220 -22.09 32.88 13.20
N LEU A 221 -22.69 31.90 12.52
CA LEU A 221 -24.15 31.72 12.52
C LEU A 221 -24.68 31.30 13.89
N GLN A 222 -23.90 30.52 14.64
CA GLN A 222 -24.28 30.05 15.97
C GLN A 222 -24.16 31.15 17.04
N LEU A 223 -23.16 32.03 16.92
CA LEU A 223 -22.84 33.03 17.95
C LEU A 223 -23.53 34.37 17.73
N ILE A 224 -24.01 34.66 16.53
CA ILE A 224 -24.62 35.96 16.16
C ILE A 224 -26.10 35.75 15.84
N ASP A 225 -26.96 36.46 16.55
CA ASP A 225 -28.39 36.52 16.23
C ASP A 225 -28.64 37.53 15.09
N PHE A 226 -28.98 37.01 13.91
CA PHE A 226 -29.26 37.81 12.72
C PHE A 226 -30.70 38.38 12.65
N GLY A 227 -31.53 38.08 13.65
CA GLY A 227 -32.92 38.54 13.74
C GLY A 227 -33.71 38.27 12.46
N PRO A 228 -34.37 39.28 11.85
CA PRO A 228 -35.21 39.08 10.66
C PRO A 228 -34.41 38.71 9.40
N TRP A 229 -33.10 38.96 9.36
CA TRP A 229 -32.24 38.61 8.21
C TRP A 229 -31.88 37.12 8.15
N GLN A 230 -32.16 36.36 9.21
CA GLN A 230 -31.81 34.94 9.31
C GLN A 230 -32.40 34.10 8.16
N LEU A 231 -33.59 34.45 7.67
CA LEU A 231 -34.24 33.79 6.52
C LEU A 231 -33.44 33.93 5.22
N LEU A 232 -32.68 35.00 5.05
CA LEU A 232 -31.82 35.23 3.88
C LEU A 232 -30.41 34.64 4.07
N VAL A 233 -29.89 34.66 5.30
CA VAL A 233 -28.55 34.14 5.62
C VAL A 233 -28.49 32.62 5.46
N LEU A 234 -29.56 31.89 5.77
CA LEU A 234 -29.59 30.43 5.70
C LEU A 234 -29.42 29.88 4.26
N PRO A 235 -30.15 30.34 3.22
CA PRO A 235 -29.88 29.96 1.83
C PRO A 235 -28.47 30.33 1.36
N ILE A 236 -27.94 31.49 1.77
CA ILE A 236 -26.58 31.92 1.43
C ILE A 236 -25.55 30.95 2.01
N PHE A 237 -25.77 30.47 3.24
CA PHE A 237 -24.93 29.44 3.85
C PHE A 237 -24.93 28.16 3.03
N PHE A 238 -26.10 27.64 2.65
CA PHE A 238 -26.18 26.40 1.84
C PHE A 238 -25.47 26.55 0.49
N ILE A 239 -25.69 27.66 -0.22
CA ILE A 239 -24.99 27.95 -1.47
C ILE A 239 -23.48 28.01 -1.24
N SER A 240 -23.04 28.65 -0.17
CA SER A 240 -21.61 28.76 0.18
C SER A 240 -20.99 27.40 0.49
N ILE A 241 -21.70 26.49 1.15
CA ILE A 241 -21.24 25.12 1.40
C ILE A 241 -21.14 24.31 0.10
N ILE A 242 -22.12 24.43 -0.80
CA ILE A 242 -22.08 23.77 -2.12
C ILE A 242 -20.88 24.27 -2.92
N ILE A 243 -20.68 25.59 -2.98
CA ILE A 243 -19.52 26.21 -3.65
C ILE A 243 -18.22 25.72 -3.01
N TRP A 244 -18.13 25.72 -1.68
CA TRP A 244 -16.96 25.21 -0.96
C TRP A 244 -16.66 23.75 -1.33
N ALA A 245 -17.66 22.88 -1.38
CA ALA A 245 -17.49 21.47 -1.72
C ALA A 245 -16.95 21.30 -3.15
N VAL A 246 -17.54 21.98 -4.13
CA VAL A 246 -17.07 21.95 -5.52
C VAL A 246 -15.64 22.46 -5.63
N LEU A 247 -15.33 23.59 -5.00
CA LEU A 247 -13.98 24.16 -5.00
C LEU A 247 -12.98 23.21 -4.34
N PHE A 248 -13.30 22.65 -3.17
CA PHE A 248 -12.41 21.71 -2.48
C PHE A 248 -12.04 20.53 -3.38
N PHE A 249 -13.02 19.89 -4.02
CA PHE A 249 -12.76 18.76 -4.92
C PHE A 249 -11.90 19.16 -6.13
N GLN A 250 -12.15 20.33 -6.74
CA GLN A 250 -11.34 20.80 -7.87
C GLN A 250 -9.89 21.10 -7.47
N PHE A 251 -9.70 21.78 -6.34
CA PHE A 251 -8.36 22.05 -5.82
C PHE A 251 -7.65 20.77 -5.39
N TRP A 252 -8.38 19.79 -4.84
CA TRP A 252 -7.80 18.49 -4.50
C TRP A 252 -7.31 17.76 -5.74
N LYS A 253 -8.13 17.72 -6.81
CA LYS A 253 -7.70 17.12 -8.09
C LYS A 253 -6.40 17.75 -8.60
N ARG A 254 -6.30 19.09 -8.56
CA ARG A 254 -5.09 19.81 -8.95
C ARG A 254 -3.90 19.49 -8.04
N LYS A 255 -4.09 19.48 -6.73
CA LYS A 255 -3.03 19.17 -5.76
C LYS A 255 -2.55 17.72 -5.90
N ASN A 256 -3.47 16.77 -6.08
CA ASN A 256 -3.13 15.36 -6.28
C ASN A 256 -2.30 15.17 -7.56
N ALA A 257 -2.68 15.81 -8.67
CA ALA A 257 -1.89 15.76 -9.90
C ALA A 257 -0.48 16.36 -9.71
N ALA A 258 -0.37 17.48 -9.00
CA ALA A 258 0.92 18.10 -8.68
C ALA A 258 1.80 17.20 -7.79
N LEU A 259 1.23 16.54 -6.79
CA LEU A 259 1.96 15.60 -5.92
C LEU A 259 2.44 14.37 -6.68
N LEU A 260 1.59 13.78 -7.52
CA LEU A 260 1.95 12.62 -8.35
C LEU A 260 3.12 12.94 -9.29
N SER A 261 3.08 14.11 -9.95
CA SER A 261 4.18 14.58 -10.79
C SER A 261 5.45 14.87 -9.98
N ARG A 262 5.32 15.50 -8.81
CA ARG A 262 6.46 15.82 -7.93
C ARG A 262 7.18 14.57 -7.44
N TRP A 263 6.43 13.51 -7.12
CA TRP A 263 6.96 12.23 -6.68
C TRP A 263 7.42 11.33 -7.83
N GLN A 264 7.43 11.85 -9.06
CA GLN A 264 7.85 11.11 -10.26
C GLN A 264 7.13 9.76 -10.40
N ILE A 265 5.86 9.73 -9.98
CA ILE A 265 5.01 8.56 -10.20
C ILE A 265 4.50 8.69 -11.62
N SER A 266 5.41 8.40 -12.55
CA SER A 266 5.06 8.07 -13.91
C SER A 266 4.17 6.84 -13.80
N TYR A 267 2.85 7.04 -13.84
CA TYR A 267 1.97 5.98 -14.33
C TYR A 267 2.58 5.62 -15.68
N SER A 268 3.27 4.48 -15.75
CA SER A 268 3.64 3.94 -17.03
C SER A 268 2.31 3.72 -17.76
N VAL A 269 1.98 4.65 -18.65
CA VAL A 269 0.89 4.54 -19.60
C VAL A 269 1.25 3.34 -20.47
N GLY A 270 0.80 2.18 -20.02
CA GLY A 270 1.30 0.89 -20.44
C GLY A 270 0.82 -0.15 -19.45
N ALA A 271 -0.51 -0.35 -19.44
CA ALA A 271 -1.20 -1.53 -18.92
C ALA A 271 -0.56 -2.18 -17.68
N ASP A 272 -0.74 -1.55 -16.52
CA ASP A 272 -0.70 -2.32 -15.27
C ASP A 272 -1.81 -1.79 -14.35
N PRO A 273 -2.88 -2.57 -14.10
CA PRO A 273 -3.93 -2.16 -13.19
C PRO A 273 -3.32 -2.12 -11.79
N GLY A 274 -3.16 -0.91 -11.27
CA GLY A 274 -2.91 -0.71 -9.86
C GLY A 274 -3.85 -1.58 -9.03
N TYR A 275 -3.29 -2.21 -8.01
CA TYR A 275 -3.96 -2.83 -6.87
C TYR A 275 -4.77 -4.13 -7.03
N LYS A 276 -4.57 -4.97 -8.06
CA LYS A 276 -5.02 -6.39 -8.03
C LYS A 276 -3.95 -7.45 -7.72
N LEU A 277 -2.69 -7.07 -7.57
CA LEU A 277 -1.59 -8.01 -7.30
C LEU A 277 -1.38 -8.32 -5.80
N LEU A 278 -2.46 -8.54 -5.04
CA LEU A 278 -2.34 -9.14 -3.70
C LEU A 278 -3.48 -10.10 -3.34
N ASP A 279 -4.46 -10.35 -4.22
CA ASP A 279 -5.54 -11.29 -3.87
C ASP A 279 -6.22 -12.00 -5.07
N THR A 280 -5.66 -11.93 -6.29
CA THR A 280 -6.24 -12.62 -7.45
C THR A 280 -5.16 -13.00 -8.47
N ASP A 281 -4.24 -13.87 -8.06
CA ASP A 281 -3.50 -14.75 -8.99
C ASP A 281 -2.94 -15.94 -8.19
N ARG A 282 -3.86 -16.73 -7.62
CA ARG A 282 -3.56 -18.03 -7.01
C ARG A 282 -3.89 -19.20 -7.95
N SER A 283 -3.97 -18.97 -9.26
CA SER A 283 -4.22 -20.05 -10.21
C SER A 283 -3.68 -19.74 -11.61
N SER A 284 -2.85 -20.65 -12.11
CA SER A 284 -2.49 -20.90 -13.51
C SER A 284 -1.70 -19.81 -14.26
N PHE A 285 -0.37 -19.93 -14.22
CA PHE A 285 0.49 -19.42 -15.30
C PHE A 285 0.29 -20.31 -16.53
N GLN A 286 -0.77 -20.04 -17.30
CA GLN A 286 -1.02 -20.74 -18.56
C GLN A 286 -0.44 -19.93 -19.73
N SER A 287 0.45 -20.59 -20.46
CA SER A 287 1.15 -20.19 -21.70
C SER A 287 0.71 -18.86 -22.37
N HIS A 288 1.53 -17.84 -22.14
CA HIS A 288 1.48 -16.49 -22.73
C HIS A 288 1.42 -16.47 -24.29
N VAL A 289 1.77 -17.59 -24.94
CA VAL A 289 1.79 -17.74 -26.41
C VAL A 289 0.39 -17.99 -27.00
N GLU A 290 -0.53 -18.60 -26.23
CA GLU A 290 -1.88 -18.93 -26.71
C GLU A 290 -2.86 -17.77 -26.50
N LEU A 291 -2.65 -16.97 -25.45
CA LEU A 291 -3.39 -15.74 -25.18
C LEU A 291 -3.15 -14.67 -26.26
N MET A 292 -1.92 -14.58 -26.77
CA MET A 292 -1.53 -13.58 -27.77
C MET A 292 -2.26 -13.79 -29.12
N LYS A 293 -2.66 -15.04 -29.42
CA LYS A 293 -3.40 -15.39 -30.64
C LYS A 293 -4.90 -15.12 -30.54
N LYS A 294 -5.47 -15.14 -29.32
CA LYS A 294 -6.87 -14.73 -29.04
C LYS A 294 -7.03 -13.22 -28.82
N LEU A 295 -5.99 -12.54 -28.36
CA LEU A 295 -6.00 -11.12 -27.97
C LEU A 295 -6.26 -10.14 -29.14
N GLY A 296 -6.15 -10.60 -30.39
CA GLY A 296 -6.38 -9.79 -31.59
C GLY A 296 -7.84 -9.67 -32.03
N THR A 297 -8.68 -10.67 -31.74
CA THR A 297 -9.99 -10.82 -32.41
C THR A 297 -11.19 -10.50 -31.50
N ASP A 298 -11.07 -10.66 -30.17
CA ASP A 298 -12.20 -10.53 -29.23
C ASP A 298 -12.19 -9.27 -28.34
N ARG A 299 -11.13 -8.44 -28.41
CA ARG A 299 -10.96 -7.22 -27.57
C ARG A 299 -12.17 -6.28 -27.49
N PRO A 300 -12.91 -5.94 -28.57
CA PRO A 300 -14.02 -5.00 -28.45
C PRO A 300 -15.23 -5.63 -27.76
N LYS A 301 -15.56 -6.90 -28.06
CA LYS A 301 -16.71 -7.60 -27.50
C LYS A 301 -16.51 -7.95 -26.03
N ASP A 302 -15.32 -8.38 -25.65
CA ASP A 302 -14.98 -8.69 -24.26
C ASP A 302 -14.95 -7.43 -23.38
N LYS A 303 -14.53 -6.29 -23.93
CA LYS A 303 -14.57 -5.00 -23.21
C LYS A 303 -16.01 -4.53 -22.97
N GLU A 304 -16.90 -4.69 -23.95
CA GLU A 304 -18.31 -4.32 -23.81
C GLU A 304 -19.05 -5.22 -22.82
N ALA A 305 -18.81 -6.53 -22.86
CA ALA A 305 -19.35 -7.48 -21.89
C ALA A 305 -18.83 -7.20 -20.47
N PHE A 306 -17.53 -6.97 -20.32
CA PHE A 306 -16.92 -6.63 -19.03
C PHE A 306 -17.43 -5.31 -18.47
N GLN A 307 -17.57 -4.27 -19.30
CA GLN A 307 -18.20 -3.01 -18.87
C GLN A 307 -19.63 -3.22 -18.42
N ARG A 308 -20.42 -4.02 -19.14
CA ARG A 308 -21.81 -4.30 -18.75
C ARG A 308 -21.88 -5.02 -17.41
N ASP A 309 -21.00 -5.98 -17.16
CA ASP A 309 -20.94 -6.70 -15.89
C ASP A 309 -20.48 -5.80 -14.73
N GLU A 310 -19.51 -4.91 -14.96
CA GLU A 310 -19.13 -3.88 -13.99
C GLU A 310 -20.29 -2.93 -13.67
N TRP A 311 -20.98 -2.41 -14.69
CA TRP A 311 -22.16 -1.54 -14.51
C TRP A 311 -23.29 -2.24 -13.77
N PHE A 312 -23.52 -3.53 -14.06
CA PHE A 312 -24.52 -4.33 -13.37
C PHE A 312 -24.13 -4.54 -11.90
N GLY A 313 -22.85 -4.79 -11.62
CA GLY A 313 -22.32 -4.87 -10.26
C GLY A 313 -22.47 -3.56 -9.49
N HIS A 314 -22.16 -2.42 -10.11
CA HIS A 314 -22.37 -1.10 -9.52
C HIS A 314 -23.85 -0.81 -9.24
N LEU A 315 -24.75 -1.17 -10.16
CA LEU A 315 -26.19 -0.99 -9.99
C LEU A 315 -26.74 -1.87 -8.88
N LEU A 316 -26.30 -3.12 -8.78
CA LEU A 316 -26.71 -4.03 -7.70
C LEU A 316 -26.25 -3.51 -6.34
N ARG A 317 -25.02 -2.98 -6.26
CA ARG A 317 -24.49 -2.37 -5.03
C ARG A 317 -25.33 -1.15 -4.65
N PHE A 318 -25.62 -0.25 -5.60
CA PHE A 318 -26.48 0.90 -5.36
C PHE A 318 -27.89 0.50 -4.89
N ARG A 319 -28.50 -0.51 -5.51
CA ARG A 319 -29.81 -1.03 -5.10
C ARG A 319 -29.77 -1.55 -3.67
N ASN A 320 -28.75 -2.35 -3.34
CA ASN A 320 -28.61 -2.91 -2.01
C ASN A 320 -28.36 -1.82 -0.96
N ASP A 321 -27.50 -0.84 -1.24
CA ASP A 321 -27.25 0.31 -0.37
C ASP A 321 -28.52 1.15 -0.18
N ALA A 322 -29.29 1.39 -1.24
CA ALA A 322 -30.56 2.12 -1.18
C ALA A 322 -31.61 1.40 -0.34
N ILE A 323 -31.69 0.06 -0.43
CA ILE A 323 -32.59 -0.74 0.42
C ILE A 323 -32.18 -0.61 1.89
N ILE A 324 -30.88 -0.72 2.20
CA ILE A 324 -30.39 -0.60 3.58
C ILE A 324 -30.69 0.79 4.15
N VAL A 325 -30.38 1.85 3.40
CA VAL A 325 -30.64 3.24 3.83
C VAL A 325 -32.14 3.47 4.04
N LEU A 326 -32.99 2.99 3.12
CA LEU A 326 -34.44 3.10 3.26
C LEU A 326 -34.95 2.32 4.47
N SER A 327 -34.43 1.12 4.73
CA SER A 327 -34.79 0.34 5.92
C SER A 327 -34.41 1.05 7.21
N ILE A 328 -33.22 1.66 7.27
CA ILE A 328 -32.80 2.44 8.44
C ILE A 328 -33.73 3.65 8.63
N ILE A 329 -34.02 4.41 7.57
CA ILE A 329 -34.87 5.60 7.66
C ILE A 329 -36.31 5.23 8.02
N CYS A 330 -36.87 4.18 7.44
CA CYS A 330 -38.28 3.82 7.62
C CYS A 330 -38.56 2.99 8.88
N LEU A 331 -37.57 2.29 9.45
CA LEU A 331 -37.78 1.45 10.63
C LEU A 331 -37.13 2.03 11.87
N GLN A 332 -35.89 2.51 11.78
CA GLN A 332 -35.16 3.00 12.95
C GLN A 332 -35.70 4.36 13.43
N LEU A 333 -35.89 5.33 12.53
CA LEU A 333 -36.30 6.69 12.92
C LEU A 333 -37.70 6.73 13.55
N PRO A 334 -38.74 6.04 13.02
CA PRO A 334 -40.05 6.04 13.65
C PRO A 334 -40.05 5.30 14.99
N PHE A 335 -39.24 4.25 15.13
CA PHE A 335 -39.09 3.54 16.40
C PHE A 335 -38.45 4.42 17.47
N GLU A 336 -37.35 5.12 17.15
CA GLU A 336 -36.71 6.08 18.06
C GLU A 336 -37.66 7.23 18.43
N LEU A 337 -38.44 7.74 17.47
CA LEU A 337 -39.43 8.79 17.72
C LEU A 337 -40.56 8.31 18.66
N ALA A 338 -41.09 7.11 18.42
CA ALA A 338 -42.11 6.51 19.26
C ALA A 338 -41.58 6.20 20.67
N TYR A 339 -40.34 5.70 20.77
CA TYR A 339 -39.66 5.44 22.04
C TYR A 339 -39.46 6.72 22.85
N ALA A 340 -38.95 7.78 22.21
CA ALA A 340 -38.76 9.09 22.86
C ALA A 340 -40.08 9.66 23.38
N HIS A 341 -41.15 9.58 22.59
CA HIS A 341 -42.48 10.05 22.98
C HIS A 341 -43.08 9.23 24.14
N LEU A 342 -42.93 7.89 24.11
CA LEU A 342 -43.34 7.01 25.21
C LEU A 342 -42.57 7.30 26.50
N TYR A 343 -41.27 7.57 26.41
CA TYR A 343 -40.44 7.91 27.56
C TYR A 343 -40.85 9.23 28.20
N GLU A 344 -41.14 10.25 27.40
CA GLU A 344 -41.60 11.57 27.86
C GLU A 344 -42.97 11.48 28.57
N VAL A 345 -43.92 10.71 28.01
CA VAL A 345 -45.24 10.47 28.63
C VAL A 345 -45.11 9.71 29.95
N THR A 346 -44.27 8.66 30.00
CA THR A 346 -44.08 7.85 31.22
C THR A 346 -43.36 8.63 32.34
N GLY A 347 -42.45 9.54 31.98
CA GLY A 347 -41.81 10.48 32.92
C GLY A 347 -42.79 11.50 33.51
N SER A 348 -43.78 11.95 32.74
CA SER A 348 -44.81 12.88 33.23
C SER A 348 -45.81 12.22 34.18
N ASP A 349 -46.09 10.93 34.03
CA ASP A 349 -47.04 10.18 34.90
C ASP A 349 -46.42 9.72 36.22
N THR A 350 -45.08 9.69 36.33
CA THR A 350 -44.36 9.33 37.57
C THR A 350 -44.07 10.52 38.48
N MET A 351 -44.22 11.77 38.00
CA MET A 351 -44.09 13.00 38.79
C MET A 351 -45.43 13.60 39.28
N LYS A 352 -46.56 12.98 38.95
CA LYS A 352 -47.89 13.26 39.54
C LYS A 352 -48.20 12.23 40.61
#